data_AF-A0A6P6VZQ0-F1
#
_entry.id   AF-A0A6P6VZQ0-F1
#
_cell.length_a   1.000
_cell.length_b   1.000
_cell.length_c   1.000
_cell.angle_alpha   90.00
_cell.angle_beta   90.00
_cell.angle_gamma   90.00
#
_symmetry.space_group_name_H-M   'P 1'
#
loop_
_entity.id
_entity.type
_entity.pdbx_description
1 polymer ?
#
loop_
_entity_poly.entity_id
_entity_poly.type
_entity_poly.pdbx_seq_one_letter_code
_entity_poly.pdbx_strand_id
1 'polypeptide(L)'
;MAATAFSASKFTQSFSLNSTRSVDRPPLFPASHPLKTTPSSFLGSTRKLSLSSPSSSTSRRRRRRPSRSPAVVAVSEVVKEKKSKSNVSLSNPLITNEEGLELYEDMVLGRSFEDMCAQMYYRGKMFGFVHLYNGQEAVSTGFIKLLKQEDCVVSTYRDHVHALSKGVPARAVMSELFGKTTGCCRGQGGSMHMFSKEHNLLGGFAFIGEGIPVATGAAFTSKYRREVLKEADCDHVTLAFFGDGTCNNGQFFECLNMAALWKLPIVFVVENNLWAIGMSHLRATSDPEIWKKGPAFGMPGVHVDGMDVLKVREVAKEAIGRARRGEGPTLVECETYRFRGHSLADPDELRDPAEKARYASRDPISALKKYMFENNLASEAELKAIDKKIDELVEDAVEFADESPLPARSQLLENVFADPRGFGIGPDGRYRCEDPKFTEGTAQV
;
A
#
# COMPACT_ATOMS: atom_id res chain seq x y z
N MET A 1 25.34 49.97 -10.80
CA MET A 1 26.70 50.38 -10.37
C MET A 1 26.69 50.55 -8.87
N ALA A 2 27.70 49.98 -8.20
CA ALA A 2 28.11 50.10 -6.78
C ALA A 2 27.04 49.65 -5.73
N ALA A 3 27.09 48.46 -5.15
CA ALA A 3 28.12 47.78 -4.35
C ALA A 3 28.46 48.48 -3.02
N THR A 4 28.03 47.87 -1.91
CA THR A 4 28.74 47.91 -0.63
C THR A 4 28.60 46.56 0.07
N ALA A 5 29.74 45.97 0.36
CA ALA A 5 29.92 44.67 1.00
C ALA A 5 30.12 44.86 2.50
N PHE A 6 29.66 43.91 3.32
CA PHE A 6 30.22 43.71 4.67
C PHE A 6 30.37 42.22 5.02
N SER A 7 31.65 41.89 5.17
CA SER A 7 32.36 40.78 5.80
C SER A 7 31.61 39.77 6.68
N ALA A 8 31.90 38.49 6.41
CA ALA A 8 31.63 37.35 7.28
C ALA A 8 32.80 37.14 8.27
N SER A 9 32.51 37.14 9.58
CA SER A 9 33.42 36.66 10.62
C SER A 9 33.04 35.23 11.04
N LYS A 10 33.99 34.31 10.85
CA LYS A 10 33.93 32.91 11.30
C LYS A 10 34.11 32.85 12.81
N PHE A 11 33.16 32.27 13.54
CA PHE A 11 33.39 31.73 14.88
C PHE A 11 33.68 30.23 14.76
N THR A 12 34.96 29.86 14.88
CA THR A 12 35.40 28.50 15.18
C THR A 12 35.53 28.37 16.69
N GLN A 13 34.70 27.53 17.32
CA GLN A 13 34.93 27.05 18.68
C GLN A 13 35.17 25.54 18.63
N SER A 14 36.38 25.17 19.03
CA SER A 14 36.83 23.80 19.26
C SER A 14 36.28 23.27 20.58
N PHE A 15 35.57 22.14 20.54
CA PHE A 15 35.24 21.40 21.75
C PHE A 15 36.39 20.46 22.13
N SER A 16 36.95 20.69 23.31
CA SER A 16 37.93 19.83 23.97
C SER A 16 37.20 18.65 24.64
N LEU A 17 37.59 17.43 24.28
CA LEU A 17 37.26 16.20 24.99
C LEU A 17 38.11 16.10 26.25
N ASN A 18 37.48 16.20 27.43
CA ASN A 18 38.11 15.82 28.69
C ASN A 18 37.38 14.62 29.29
N SER A 19 38.12 13.52 29.35
CA SER A 19 37.74 12.28 30.03
C SER A 19 37.88 12.47 31.54
N THR A 20 36.85 12.10 32.31
CA THR A 20 37.02 11.72 33.71
C THR A 20 36.15 10.50 34.00
N ARG A 21 36.81 9.39 34.32
CA ARG A 21 36.23 8.19 34.93
C ARG A 21 35.79 8.54 36.34
N SER A 22 34.57 8.14 36.71
CA SER A 22 34.25 7.81 38.10
C SER A 22 33.51 6.47 38.13
N VAL A 23 34.00 5.64 39.03
CA VAL A 23 33.58 4.28 39.36
C VAL A 23 32.58 4.42 40.50
N ASP A 24 31.45 3.71 40.44
CA ASP A 24 30.80 3.06 41.59
C ASP A 24 29.38 2.57 41.22
N ARG A 25 29.23 1.26 41.03
CA ARG A 25 27.95 0.54 41.21
C ARG A 25 28.25 -0.88 41.70
N PRO A 26 27.57 -1.38 42.75
CA PRO A 26 27.81 -2.71 43.29
C PRO A 26 27.08 -3.80 42.47
N PRO A 27 27.61 -5.04 42.41
CA PRO A 27 26.95 -6.14 41.71
C PRO A 27 25.98 -6.89 42.62
N LEU A 28 24.82 -7.25 42.09
CA LEU A 28 23.84 -8.14 42.70
C LEU A 28 23.61 -9.32 41.77
N PHE A 29 24.36 -10.41 41.94
CA PHE A 29 23.98 -11.79 41.61
C PHE A 29 24.93 -12.77 42.32
N PRO A 30 24.45 -13.79 43.06
CA PRO A 30 25.28 -14.89 43.50
C PRO A 30 25.31 -16.01 42.46
N ALA A 31 26.48 -16.64 42.34
CA ALA A 31 26.75 -17.79 41.50
C ALA A 31 26.46 -19.13 42.21
N SER A 32 26.02 -20.09 41.38
CA SER A 32 26.33 -21.54 41.35
C SER A 32 26.04 -22.48 42.52
N HIS A 33 25.36 -23.59 42.17
CA HIS A 33 25.82 -24.95 42.50
C HIS A 33 25.50 -25.95 41.36
N PRO A 34 26.30 -27.03 41.19
CA PRO A 34 26.37 -27.82 39.95
C PRO A 34 25.59 -29.14 40.05
N LEU A 35 25.07 -29.65 38.91
CA LEU A 35 24.62 -31.04 38.81
C LEU A 35 24.99 -31.68 37.45
N LYS A 36 26.04 -32.48 37.55
CA LYS A 36 26.29 -33.82 36.97
C LYS A 36 25.62 -34.19 35.64
N THR A 37 26.51 -34.43 34.68
CA THR A 37 26.31 -35.17 33.43
C THR A 37 26.19 -36.68 33.67
N THR A 38 25.22 -37.31 32.98
CA THR A 38 25.29 -38.72 32.52
C THR A 38 24.49 -38.85 31.23
N PRO A 39 25.00 -39.53 30.19
CA PRO A 39 24.31 -39.72 28.92
C PRO A 39 23.51 -41.04 28.93
N SER A 40 22.31 -41.05 28.35
CA SER A 40 21.63 -42.30 28.00
C SER A 40 21.38 -42.38 26.50
N SER A 41 21.97 -43.41 25.90
CA SER A 41 21.79 -43.89 24.54
C SER A 41 20.39 -44.43 24.29
N PHE A 42 19.80 -44.10 23.13
CA PHE A 42 18.86 -45.00 22.48
C PHE A 42 19.16 -45.10 20.98
N LEU A 43 19.40 -46.34 20.57
CA LEU A 43 19.79 -46.82 19.25
C LEU A 43 18.56 -47.21 18.43
N GLY A 44 18.73 -47.18 17.10
CA GLY A 44 17.96 -47.97 16.13
C GLY A 44 16.90 -47.16 15.39
N SER A 45 16.80 -47.14 14.07
CA SER A 45 17.26 -48.12 13.10
C SER A 45 17.36 -47.45 11.72
N THR A 46 18.53 -47.56 11.10
CA THR A 46 18.77 -47.32 9.69
C THR A 46 18.25 -48.50 8.86
N ARG A 47 17.50 -48.23 7.79
CA ARG A 47 17.43 -49.15 6.64
C ARG A 47 17.52 -48.37 5.34
N LYS A 48 18.71 -48.43 4.73
CA LYS A 48 18.90 -48.30 3.29
C LYS A 48 18.32 -49.53 2.63
N LEU A 49 17.58 -49.37 1.53
CA LEU A 49 17.40 -50.42 0.54
C LEU A 49 17.59 -49.84 -0.86
N SER A 50 18.50 -50.47 -1.58
CA SER A 50 18.95 -50.20 -2.93
C SER A 50 17.97 -50.70 -3.99
N LEU A 51 18.10 -50.13 -5.19
CA LEU A 51 17.43 -50.53 -6.42
C LEU A 51 17.57 -52.03 -6.72
N SER A 52 16.47 -52.64 -7.17
CA SER A 52 16.48 -53.64 -8.25
C SER A 52 15.10 -53.76 -8.88
N SER A 53 15.08 -53.82 -10.21
CA SER A 53 13.98 -54.32 -11.05
C SER A 53 14.46 -55.62 -11.68
N PRO A 54 13.60 -56.64 -11.91
CA PRO A 54 12.87 -56.70 -13.18
C PRO A 54 11.49 -57.40 -13.20
N SER A 55 10.77 -57.15 -14.31
CA SER A 55 9.84 -58.01 -15.08
C SER A 55 8.43 -58.44 -14.59
N SER A 56 7.46 -58.03 -15.41
CA SER A 56 6.35 -58.78 -16.08
C SER A 56 5.07 -59.23 -15.35
N SER A 57 3.95 -58.68 -15.87
CA SER A 57 2.58 -59.26 -16.02
C SER A 57 1.79 -59.48 -14.71
N THR A 58 0.49 -59.21 -14.56
CA THR A 58 -0.67 -59.24 -15.46
C THR A 58 -1.81 -58.37 -14.89
N SER A 59 -2.57 -57.76 -15.80
CA SER A 59 -4.00 -57.40 -15.77
C SER A 59 -4.79 -57.58 -14.45
N ARG A 60 -5.36 -56.47 -13.93
CA ARG A 60 -6.78 -56.42 -13.52
C ARG A 60 -7.34 -54.99 -13.48
N ARG A 61 -8.33 -54.75 -14.35
CA ARG A 61 -9.16 -53.54 -14.46
C ARG A 61 -9.88 -53.22 -13.15
N ARG A 62 -9.77 -51.96 -12.68
CA ARG A 62 -10.78 -51.33 -11.81
C ARG A 62 -11.11 -49.93 -12.35
N ARG A 63 -12.39 -49.74 -12.69
CA ARG A 63 -13.00 -48.50 -13.17
C ARG A 63 -12.78 -47.37 -12.16
N ARG A 64 -12.23 -46.24 -12.61
CA ARG A 64 -12.25 -44.95 -11.89
C ARG A 64 -13.09 -43.94 -12.69
N ARG A 65 -14.06 -43.33 -12.01
CA ARG A 65 -14.82 -42.14 -12.46
C ARG A 65 -13.85 -40.97 -12.66
N PRO A 66 -14.07 -40.07 -13.63
CA PRO A 66 -13.24 -38.87 -13.75
C PRO A 66 -13.68 -37.86 -12.68
N SER A 67 -12.80 -37.57 -11.73
CA SER A 67 -12.88 -36.33 -10.95
C SER A 67 -12.50 -35.17 -11.87
N ARG A 68 -13.44 -34.27 -12.13
CA ARG A 68 -13.15 -32.97 -12.74
C ARG A 68 -12.35 -32.14 -11.73
N SER A 69 -11.04 -32.12 -11.88
CA SER A 69 -10.20 -31.06 -11.33
C SER A 69 -10.46 -29.79 -12.15
N PRO A 70 -10.63 -28.60 -11.54
CA PRO A 70 -10.69 -27.37 -12.31
C PRO A 70 -9.29 -27.14 -12.91
N ALA A 71 -9.24 -26.96 -14.22
CA ALA A 71 -8.00 -26.66 -14.92
C ALA A 71 -7.45 -25.33 -14.39
N VAL A 72 -6.24 -25.38 -13.82
CA VAL A 72 -5.40 -24.20 -13.58
C VAL A 72 -4.96 -23.74 -14.96
N VAL A 73 -5.62 -22.71 -15.49
CA VAL A 73 -5.18 -22.04 -16.72
C VAL A 73 -4.16 -20.99 -16.29
N ALA A 74 -2.88 -21.34 -16.37
CA ALA A 74 -1.83 -20.35 -16.46
C ALA A 74 -2.02 -19.61 -17.80
N VAL A 75 -2.23 -18.30 -17.76
CA VAL A 75 -2.27 -17.47 -18.98
C VAL A 75 -0.82 -17.27 -19.43
N SER A 76 -0.26 -18.30 -20.06
CA SER A 76 1.07 -18.23 -20.67
C SER A 76 1.20 -18.99 -22.00
N GLU A 77 0.09 -19.37 -22.63
CA GLU A 77 0.09 -19.90 -24.01
C GLU A 77 -0.86 -19.14 -24.95
N VAL A 78 -0.82 -17.81 -24.92
CA VAL A 78 -1.24 -16.99 -26.07
C VAL A 78 -0.13 -16.00 -26.41
N VAL A 79 1.02 -16.49 -26.85
CA VAL A 79 1.87 -15.91 -27.90
C VAL A 79 2.93 -16.97 -28.25
N LYS A 80 2.64 -17.83 -29.23
CA LYS A 80 3.70 -18.45 -30.03
C LYS A 80 3.63 -17.89 -31.44
N GLU A 81 4.75 -17.31 -31.84
CA GLU A 81 5.02 -16.60 -33.07
C GLU A 81 4.39 -17.24 -34.31
N LYS A 82 3.56 -16.47 -35.01
CA LYS A 82 3.53 -16.50 -36.48
C LYS A 82 4.25 -15.26 -36.98
N LYS A 83 5.53 -15.42 -37.29
CA LYS A 83 6.22 -14.52 -38.23
C LYS A 83 5.55 -14.67 -39.60
N SER A 84 4.62 -13.77 -39.91
CA SER A 84 4.28 -13.43 -41.30
C SER A 84 4.48 -11.93 -41.48
N LYS A 85 5.38 -11.57 -42.40
CA LYS A 85 5.49 -10.21 -42.90
C LYS A 85 4.16 -9.82 -43.54
N SER A 86 3.42 -8.92 -42.91
CA SER A 86 2.25 -8.28 -43.52
C SER A 86 1.93 -6.99 -42.77
N ASN A 87 2.01 -5.88 -43.50
CA ASN A 87 1.39 -4.57 -43.35
C ASN A 87 1.00 -4.08 -41.94
N VAL A 88 1.47 -2.87 -41.63
CA VAL A 88 1.01 -1.99 -40.55
C VAL A 88 -0.53 -2.01 -40.49
N SER A 89 -1.09 -2.88 -39.66
CA SER A 89 -2.48 -2.75 -39.23
C SER A 89 -2.47 -1.80 -38.05
N LEU A 90 -3.14 -0.67 -38.19
CA LEU A 90 -3.53 0.17 -37.07
C LEU A 90 -4.27 -0.72 -36.06
N SER A 91 -3.56 -1.19 -35.03
CA SER A 91 -4.18 -1.88 -33.91
C SER A 91 -5.09 -0.88 -33.22
N ASN A 92 -6.35 -1.26 -32.97
CA ASN A 92 -7.24 -0.44 -32.15
C ASN A 92 -6.55 -0.10 -30.83
N PRO A 93 -6.65 1.16 -30.35
CA PRO A 93 -6.06 1.53 -29.07
C PRO A 93 -6.69 0.74 -27.94
N LEU A 94 -5.90 0.46 -26.90
CA LEU A 94 -6.28 -0.33 -25.72
C LEU A 94 -7.27 0.41 -24.81
N ILE A 95 -7.32 1.73 -24.95
CA ILE A 95 -8.16 2.67 -24.19
C ILE A 95 -8.67 3.78 -25.11
N THR A 96 -9.75 4.44 -24.72
CA THR A 96 -10.21 5.65 -25.41
C THR A 96 -9.34 6.87 -25.08
N ASN A 97 -9.54 7.97 -25.79
CA ASN A 97 -8.90 9.25 -25.48
C ASN A 97 -9.29 9.70 -24.07
N GLU A 98 -10.58 9.65 -23.75
CA GLU A 98 -11.14 10.08 -22.45
C GLU A 98 -10.58 9.23 -21.30
N GLU A 99 -10.52 7.91 -21.46
CA GLU A 99 -9.85 7.04 -20.49
C GLU A 99 -8.36 7.41 -20.35
N GLY A 100 -7.67 7.71 -21.44
CA GLY A 100 -6.26 8.10 -21.41
C GLY A 100 -6.00 9.40 -20.66
N LEU A 101 -6.82 10.43 -20.91
CA LEU A 101 -6.73 11.71 -20.21
C LEU A 101 -7.05 11.56 -18.72
N GLU A 102 -8.07 10.76 -18.36
CA GLU A 102 -8.40 10.48 -16.95
C GLU A 102 -7.24 9.80 -16.22
N LEU A 103 -6.64 8.77 -16.82
CA LEU A 103 -5.51 8.05 -16.22
C LEU A 103 -4.27 8.96 -16.11
N TYR A 104 -4.01 9.79 -17.12
CA TYR A 104 -2.89 10.73 -17.09
C TYR A 104 -3.08 11.79 -16.00
N GLU A 105 -4.28 12.39 -15.91
CA GLU A 105 -4.61 13.38 -14.88
C GLU A 105 -4.46 12.82 -13.46
N ASP A 106 -4.96 11.60 -13.20
CA ASP A 106 -4.85 10.96 -11.88
C ASP A 106 -3.40 10.67 -11.47
N MET A 107 -2.60 10.12 -12.40
CA MET A 107 -1.18 9.84 -12.11
C MET A 107 -0.36 11.13 -11.93
N VAL A 108 -0.60 12.17 -12.74
CA VAL A 108 0.08 13.45 -12.60
C VAL A 108 -0.31 14.15 -11.30
N LEU A 109 -1.59 14.13 -10.92
CA LEU A 109 -2.04 14.59 -9.61
C LEU A 109 -1.28 13.88 -8.48
N GLY A 110 -1.22 12.54 -8.52
CA GLY A 110 -0.47 11.77 -7.54
C GLY A 110 1.01 12.17 -7.46
N ARG A 111 1.70 12.26 -8.60
CA ARG A 111 3.14 12.63 -8.64
C ARG A 111 3.38 14.05 -8.13
N SER A 112 2.67 15.04 -8.68
CA SER A 112 2.86 16.45 -8.33
C SER A 112 2.52 16.72 -6.86
N PHE A 113 1.47 16.09 -6.35
CA PHE A 113 1.10 16.19 -4.93
C PHE A 113 2.21 15.64 -4.02
N GLU A 114 2.75 14.46 -4.33
CA GLU A 114 3.80 13.83 -3.51
C GLU A 114 5.13 14.58 -3.56
N ASP A 115 5.50 15.13 -4.71
CA ASP A 115 6.68 16.00 -4.81
C ASP A 115 6.48 17.32 -4.06
N MET A 116 5.27 17.87 -4.05
CA MET A 116 4.93 19.01 -3.20
C MET A 116 5.00 18.66 -1.71
N CYS A 117 4.53 17.47 -1.30
CA CYS A 117 4.66 16.99 0.07
C CYS A 117 6.12 16.94 0.52
N ALA A 118 7.01 16.44 -0.35
CA ALA A 118 8.45 16.45 -0.09
C ALA A 118 8.98 17.87 0.16
N GLN A 119 8.60 18.83 -0.69
CA GLN A 119 9.00 20.23 -0.53
C GLN A 119 8.48 20.83 0.79
N MET A 120 7.22 20.60 1.14
CA MET A 120 6.60 21.13 2.34
C MET A 120 7.18 20.52 3.62
N TYR A 121 7.53 19.23 3.60
CA TYR A 121 8.26 18.59 4.69
C TYR A 121 9.63 19.26 4.92
N TYR A 122 10.42 19.49 3.87
CA TYR A 122 11.71 20.18 4.01
C TYR A 122 11.58 21.65 4.42
N ARG A 123 10.44 22.29 4.17
CA ARG A 123 10.09 23.63 4.67
C ARG A 123 9.54 23.61 6.09
N GLY A 124 9.45 22.45 6.75
CA GLY A 124 8.96 22.32 8.12
C GLY A 124 7.45 22.55 8.26
N LYS A 125 6.66 22.34 7.19
CA LYS A 125 5.20 22.45 7.23
C LYS A 125 4.51 21.13 7.59
N MET A 126 5.19 20.01 7.41
CA MET A 126 4.71 18.66 7.76
C MET A 126 5.62 18.07 8.84
N PHE A 127 5.04 17.33 9.78
CA PHE A 127 5.75 16.76 10.92
C PHE A 127 5.48 15.25 11.05
N GLY A 128 6.42 14.55 11.68
CA GLY A 128 6.30 13.10 11.90
C GLY A 128 6.71 12.28 10.67
N PHE A 129 6.02 11.17 10.45
CA PHE A 129 6.31 10.26 9.34
C PHE A 129 5.62 10.72 8.06
N VAL A 130 6.34 10.76 6.94
CA VAL A 130 5.78 11.04 5.61
C VAL A 130 6.30 10.01 4.62
N HIS A 131 5.38 9.24 4.02
CA HIS A 131 5.70 8.14 3.12
C HIS A 131 5.17 8.44 1.72
N LEU A 132 6.08 8.63 0.76
CA LEU A 132 5.69 9.10 -0.58
C LEU A 132 5.43 7.99 -1.59
N TYR A 133 4.33 8.05 -2.32
CA TYR A 133 3.86 7.09 -3.32
C TYR A 133 4.52 7.21 -4.70
N ASN A 134 5.44 8.16 -4.85
CA ASN A 134 6.04 8.49 -6.13
C ASN A 134 6.72 7.29 -6.81
N GLY A 135 6.33 7.03 -8.07
CA GLY A 135 6.77 5.90 -8.90
C GLY A 135 5.79 4.72 -8.95
N GLN A 136 4.76 4.72 -8.10
CA GLN A 136 3.77 3.64 -8.02
C GLN A 136 2.40 4.02 -8.62
N GLU A 137 2.28 5.19 -9.25
CA GLU A 137 0.99 5.80 -9.64
C GLU A 137 0.16 4.93 -10.57
N ALA A 138 0.79 4.13 -11.43
CA ALA A 138 0.08 3.20 -12.31
C ALA A 138 -0.74 2.16 -11.54
N VAL A 139 -0.30 1.77 -10.34
CA VAL A 139 -0.99 0.76 -9.51
C VAL A 139 -2.28 1.35 -8.93
N SER A 140 -2.18 2.45 -8.18
CA SER A 140 -3.35 3.14 -7.62
C SER A 140 -4.37 3.50 -8.71
N THR A 141 -3.90 4.17 -9.77
CA THR A 141 -4.73 4.68 -10.85
C THR A 141 -5.42 3.55 -11.61
N GLY A 142 -4.67 2.50 -11.98
CA GLY A 142 -5.18 1.39 -12.79
C GLY A 142 -6.32 0.62 -12.10
N PHE A 143 -6.31 0.58 -10.77
CA PHE A 143 -7.34 -0.07 -9.97
C PHE A 143 -8.47 0.88 -9.54
N ILE A 144 -8.14 2.02 -8.92
CA ILE A 144 -9.12 2.87 -8.25
C ILE A 144 -10.03 3.57 -9.26
N LYS A 145 -9.51 3.95 -10.44
CA LYS A 145 -10.30 4.57 -11.53
C LYS A 145 -11.25 3.61 -12.25
N LEU A 146 -11.39 2.37 -11.78
CA LEU A 146 -12.42 1.42 -12.23
C LEU A 146 -13.53 1.22 -11.19
N LEU A 147 -13.38 1.79 -9.99
CA LEU A 147 -14.32 1.59 -8.89
C LEU A 147 -15.56 2.47 -9.04
N LYS A 148 -16.67 1.99 -8.50
CA LYS A 148 -17.85 2.79 -8.20
C LYS A 148 -17.66 3.56 -6.90
N GLN A 149 -18.56 4.50 -6.60
CA GLN A 149 -18.50 5.25 -5.36
C GLN A 149 -18.61 4.34 -4.14
N GLU A 150 -19.47 3.32 -4.22
CA GLU A 150 -19.82 2.37 -3.16
C GLU A 150 -18.74 1.30 -2.89
N ASP A 151 -17.79 1.15 -3.82
CA ASP A 151 -16.67 0.23 -3.63
C ASP A 151 -15.68 0.80 -2.61
N CYS A 152 -15.13 -0.07 -1.76
CA CYS A 152 -14.25 0.31 -0.67
C CYS A 152 -12.76 0.20 -1.06
N VAL A 153 -11.95 1.12 -0.55
CA VAL A 153 -10.49 1.03 -0.62
C VAL A 153 -9.93 0.98 0.80
N VAL A 154 -9.08 -0.01 1.06
CA VAL A 154 -8.25 -0.09 2.26
C VAL A 154 -6.80 0.04 1.83
N SER A 155 -6.08 0.97 2.47
CA SER A 155 -4.74 1.38 2.07
C SER A 155 -3.68 0.93 3.07
N THR A 156 -2.42 1.25 2.74
CA THR A 156 -1.27 1.23 3.65
C THR A 156 -1.06 2.59 4.30
N TYR A 157 0.02 2.77 5.07
CA TYR A 157 0.48 4.09 5.52
C TYR A 157 0.98 5.02 4.38
N ARG A 158 1.00 4.54 3.13
CA ARG A 158 1.36 5.30 1.93
C ARG A 158 0.10 5.63 1.13
N ASP A 159 -0.89 6.22 1.80
CA ASP A 159 -2.28 6.33 1.34
C ASP A 159 -2.64 7.62 0.62
N HIS A 160 -1.74 8.60 0.51
CA HIS A 160 -2.08 9.92 -0.04
C HIS A 160 -2.67 9.82 -1.45
N VAL A 161 -1.99 9.08 -2.34
CA VAL A 161 -2.44 8.91 -3.73
C VAL A 161 -3.68 8.01 -3.79
N HIS A 162 -3.84 7.02 -2.91
CA HIS A 162 -5.08 6.26 -2.82
C HIS A 162 -6.27 7.15 -2.43
N ALA A 163 -6.07 8.10 -1.52
CA ALA A 163 -7.08 9.06 -1.12
C ALA A 163 -7.46 9.98 -2.29
N LEU A 164 -6.48 10.55 -2.98
CA LEU A 164 -6.68 11.41 -4.15
C LEU A 164 -7.40 10.66 -5.28
N SER A 165 -6.92 9.48 -5.66
CA SER A 165 -7.53 8.66 -6.72
C SER A 165 -8.97 8.24 -6.38
N LYS A 166 -9.29 8.06 -5.09
CA LYS A 166 -10.67 7.77 -4.63
C LYS A 166 -11.56 9.01 -4.52
N GLY A 167 -11.01 10.19 -4.79
CA GLY A 167 -11.73 11.46 -4.91
C GLY A 167 -11.65 12.36 -3.68
N VAL A 168 -10.89 11.99 -2.63
CA VAL A 168 -10.72 12.87 -1.47
C VAL A 168 -10.04 14.17 -1.93
N PRO A 169 -10.61 15.36 -1.65
CA PRO A 169 -10.07 16.61 -2.18
C PRO A 169 -8.63 16.88 -1.74
N ALA A 170 -7.78 17.33 -2.67
CA ALA A 170 -6.37 17.62 -2.40
C ALA A 170 -6.17 18.62 -1.25
N ARG A 171 -7.06 19.63 -1.14
CA ARG A 171 -7.10 20.54 0.02
C ARG A 171 -7.22 19.82 1.36
N ALA A 172 -8.11 18.83 1.45
CA ALA A 172 -8.32 18.06 2.68
C ALA A 172 -7.14 17.10 2.96
N VAL A 173 -6.57 16.49 1.92
CA VAL A 173 -5.38 15.64 2.05
C VAL A 173 -4.18 16.47 2.53
N MET A 174 -3.91 17.62 1.91
CA MET A 174 -2.79 18.51 2.28
C MET A 174 -2.99 19.09 3.69
N SER A 175 -4.23 19.48 4.04
CA SER A 175 -4.57 19.96 5.38
C SER A 175 -4.36 18.89 6.45
N GLU A 176 -4.63 17.62 6.15
CA GLU A 176 -4.35 16.51 7.07
C GLU A 176 -2.84 16.35 7.30
N LEU A 177 -2.04 16.43 6.23
CA LEU A 177 -0.57 16.38 6.31
C LEU A 177 0.03 17.54 7.10
N PHE A 178 -0.63 18.70 7.09
CA PHE A 178 -0.26 19.88 7.87
C PHE A 178 -0.82 19.84 9.31
N GLY A 179 -1.58 18.81 9.67
CA GLY A 179 -2.19 18.68 11.00
C GLY A 179 -3.27 19.73 11.27
N LYS A 180 -4.03 20.14 10.24
CA LYS A 180 -5.07 21.18 10.33
C LYS A 180 -6.46 20.56 10.57
N THR A 181 -7.37 21.31 11.19
CA THR A 181 -8.74 20.81 11.48
C THR A 181 -9.56 20.56 10.21
N THR A 182 -9.17 21.19 9.10
CA THR A 182 -9.77 21.02 7.76
C THR A 182 -9.25 19.78 7.02
N GLY A 183 -8.33 19.02 7.64
CA GLY A 183 -7.89 17.73 7.13
C GLY A 183 -9.03 16.71 7.05
N CYS A 184 -8.88 15.68 6.19
CA CYS A 184 -9.89 14.63 6.04
C CYS A 184 -10.17 13.85 7.35
N CYS A 185 -9.21 13.83 8.27
CA CYS A 185 -9.32 13.29 9.63
C CYS A 185 -9.12 14.38 10.70
N ARG A 186 -9.37 15.64 10.33
CA ARG A 186 -9.30 16.83 11.20
C ARG A 186 -7.93 17.03 11.85
N GLY A 187 -6.85 16.60 11.20
CA GLY A 187 -5.48 16.74 11.68
C GLY A 187 -5.09 15.76 12.79
N GLN A 188 -5.91 14.72 13.04
CA GLN A 188 -5.63 13.69 14.04
C GLN A 188 -4.92 12.45 13.45
N GLY A 189 -5.02 12.25 12.14
CA GLY A 189 -4.43 11.10 11.46
C GLY A 189 -3.01 11.39 10.98
N GLY A 190 -2.80 12.56 10.37
CA GLY A 190 -1.55 12.89 9.67
C GLY A 190 -1.33 12.02 8.43
N SER A 191 -0.07 11.81 8.06
CA SER A 191 0.30 11.16 6.78
C SER A 191 -0.09 9.69 6.65
N MET A 192 -0.21 8.94 7.73
CA MET A 192 -0.39 7.47 7.64
C MET A 192 -1.84 7.02 7.74
N HIS A 193 -2.77 7.96 7.94
CA HIS A 193 -4.12 7.69 8.45
C HIS A 193 -5.17 8.58 7.79
N MET A 194 -5.40 8.41 6.49
CA MET A 194 -6.39 9.19 5.75
C MET A 194 -7.68 8.40 5.51
N PHE A 195 -8.72 8.69 6.28
CA PHE A 195 -10.03 8.04 6.17
C PHE A 195 -11.04 8.97 5.49
N SER A 196 -11.98 8.41 4.72
CA SER A 196 -13.12 9.17 4.21
C SER A 196 -14.34 8.29 4.02
N LYS A 197 -15.36 8.51 4.86
CA LYS A 197 -16.65 7.83 4.75
C LYS A 197 -17.36 8.13 3.43
N GLU A 198 -17.31 9.39 2.98
CA GLU A 198 -17.94 9.83 1.73
C GLU A 198 -17.39 9.08 0.51
N HIS A 199 -16.08 8.84 0.50
CA HIS A 199 -15.37 8.22 -0.62
C HIS A 199 -15.20 6.70 -0.47
N ASN A 200 -15.72 6.10 0.61
CA ASN A 200 -15.47 4.71 1.01
C ASN A 200 -13.98 4.35 1.08
N LEU A 201 -13.17 5.31 1.53
CA LEU A 201 -11.77 5.10 1.88
C LEU A 201 -11.71 4.71 3.35
N LEU A 202 -11.46 3.43 3.62
CA LEU A 202 -11.35 2.87 4.98
C LEU A 202 -9.95 3.05 5.57
N GLY A 203 -9.15 3.91 4.94
CA GLY A 203 -7.95 4.52 5.47
C GLY A 203 -6.64 3.78 5.32
N GLY A 204 -5.59 4.49 5.71
CA GLY A 204 -4.25 3.98 5.88
C GLY A 204 -3.98 3.48 7.30
N PHE A 205 -3.15 2.45 7.37
CA PHE A 205 -2.79 1.78 8.60
C PHE A 205 -1.27 1.74 8.76
N ALA A 206 -0.80 2.16 9.93
CA ALA A 206 0.62 2.21 10.26
C ALA A 206 1.18 0.84 10.67
N PHE A 207 0.33 -0.03 11.24
CA PHE A 207 0.75 -1.39 11.56
C PHE A 207 0.66 -2.30 10.33
N ILE A 208 1.77 -2.98 10.04
CA ILE A 208 1.91 -3.83 8.86
C ILE A 208 0.92 -4.99 8.92
N GLY A 209 -0.04 -5.00 8.01
CA GLY A 209 -1.06 -6.05 7.87
C GLY A 209 -2.40 -5.74 8.54
N GLU A 210 -2.50 -4.65 9.31
CA GLU A 210 -3.72 -4.27 10.05
C GLU A 210 -4.93 -4.03 9.14
N GLY A 211 -4.72 -3.43 7.96
CA GLY A 211 -5.78 -3.17 6.99
C GLY A 211 -6.37 -4.41 6.32
N ILE A 212 -5.64 -5.54 6.28
CA ILE A 212 -6.10 -6.76 5.56
C ILE A 212 -7.40 -7.34 6.16
N PRO A 213 -7.49 -7.59 7.48
CA PRO A 213 -8.74 -8.03 8.09
C PRO A 213 -9.86 -6.98 8.01
N VAL A 214 -9.55 -5.67 8.04
CA VAL A 214 -10.53 -4.60 7.84
C VAL A 214 -11.16 -4.69 6.44
N ALA A 215 -10.32 -4.84 5.41
CA ALA A 215 -10.76 -5.01 4.03
C ALA A 215 -11.60 -6.29 3.86
N THR A 216 -11.17 -7.38 4.50
CA THR A 216 -11.90 -8.65 4.49
C THR A 216 -13.30 -8.50 5.11
N GLY A 217 -13.42 -7.75 6.22
CA GLY A 217 -14.71 -7.43 6.85
C GLY A 217 -15.60 -6.54 5.98
N ALA A 218 -15.02 -5.55 5.28
CA ALA A 218 -15.76 -4.71 4.33
C ALA A 218 -16.34 -5.55 3.17
N ALA A 219 -15.53 -6.45 2.59
CA ALA A 219 -16.00 -7.35 1.54
C ALA A 219 -17.06 -8.35 2.06
N PHE A 220 -16.92 -8.83 3.30
CA PHE A 220 -17.96 -9.63 3.96
C PHE A 220 -19.27 -8.86 4.10
N THR A 221 -19.21 -7.57 4.41
CA THR A 221 -20.41 -6.71 4.51
C THR A 221 -21.16 -6.65 3.18
N SER A 222 -20.47 -6.47 2.05
CA SER A 222 -21.10 -6.49 0.72
C SER A 222 -21.80 -7.83 0.44
N LYS A 223 -21.14 -8.95 0.75
CA LYS A 223 -21.74 -10.28 0.61
C LYS A 223 -22.94 -10.47 1.52
N TYR A 224 -22.85 -10.03 2.79
CA TYR A 224 -23.90 -10.15 3.78
C TYR A 224 -25.14 -9.34 3.40
N ARG A 225 -24.95 -8.11 2.90
CA ARG A 225 -26.02 -7.27 2.34
C ARG A 225 -26.77 -7.99 1.23
N ARG A 226 -26.03 -8.51 0.25
CA ARG A 226 -26.60 -9.25 -0.89
C ARG A 226 -27.35 -10.51 -0.45
N GLU A 227 -26.72 -11.36 0.35
CA GLU A 227 -27.22 -12.71 0.61
C GLU A 227 -28.15 -12.81 1.82
N VAL A 228 -27.90 -12.04 2.86
CA VAL A 228 -28.66 -12.10 4.13
C VAL A 228 -29.68 -10.98 4.22
N LEU A 229 -29.28 -9.73 3.97
CA LEU A 229 -30.20 -8.58 4.01
C LEU A 229 -31.07 -8.44 2.75
N LYS A 230 -30.81 -9.27 1.72
CA LYS A 230 -31.57 -9.34 0.47
C LYS A 230 -31.50 -8.05 -0.38
N GLU A 231 -30.40 -7.31 -0.25
CA GLU A 231 -30.05 -6.19 -1.12
C GLU A 231 -29.41 -6.73 -2.41
N ALA A 232 -30.25 -7.28 -3.31
CA ALA A 232 -29.79 -8.07 -4.47
C ALA A 232 -28.89 -7.29 -5.46
N ASP A 233 -29.00 -5.96 -5.44
CA ASP A 233 -28.23 -5.01 -6.25
C ASP A 233 -26.88 -4.62 -5.60
N CYS A 234 -26.64 -4.98 -4.34
CA CYS A 234 -25.36 -4.71 -3.69
C CYS A 234 -24.24 -5.50 -4.38
N ASP A 235 -23.42 -4.81 -5.17
CA ASP A 235 -22.30 -5.38 -5.91
C ASP A 235 -20.96 -4.77 -5.58
N HIS A 236 -20.86 -4.20 -4.38
CA HIS A 236 -19.68 -3.47 -3.96
C HIS A 236 -18.48 -4.41 -3.81
N VAL A 237 -17.35 -3.96 -4.33
CA VAL A 237 -16.05 -4.63 -4.27
C VAL A 237 -15.17 -3.90 -3.27
N THR A 238 -14.27 -4.62 -2.60
CA THR A 238 -13.23 -4.01 -1.77
C THR A 238 -11.86 -4.23 -2.41
N LEU A 239 -11.05 -3.18 -2.50
CA LEU A 239 -9.63 -3.28 -2.78
C LEU A 239 -8.83 -3.23 -1.47
N ALA A 240 -7.90 -4.15 -1.30
CA ALA A 240 -6.98 -4.18 -0.17
C ALA A 240 -5.55 -3.99 -0.69
N PHE A 241 -4.98 -2.81 -0.52
CA PHE A 241 -3.60 -2.50 -0.92
C PHE A 241 -2.62 -2.79 0.21
N PHE A 242 -1.51 -3.45 -0.10
CA PHE A 242 -0.40 -3.68 0.84
C PHE A 242 0.93 -3.98 0.14
N GLY A 243 2.04 -3.64 0.80
CA GLY A 243 3.37 -3.89 0.24
C GLY A 243 3.85 -5.34 0.34
N ASP A 244 4.90 -5.68 -0.40
CA ASP A 244 5.56 -7.00 -0.43
C ASP A 244 5.94 -7.51 0.97
N GLY A 245 6.54 -6.66 1.82
CA GLY A 245 6.89 -7.02 3.20
C GLY A 245 5.70 -7.51 4.04
N THR A 246 4.50 -6.98 3.79
CA THR A 246 3.27 -7.34 4.50
C THR A 246 2.86 -8.80 4.25
N CYS A 247 3.23 -9.36 3.10
CA CYS A 247 2.85 -10.71 2.68
C CYS A 247 3.53 -11.83 3.50
N ASN A 248 4.39 -11.45 4.46
CA ASN A 248 5.00 -12.36 5.43
C ASN A 248 4.29 -12.36 6.79
N ASN A 249 3.28 -11.50 6.99
CA ASN A 249 2.45 -11.48 8.20
C ASN A 249 1.44 -12.66 8.17
N GLY A 250 1.20 -13.32 9.30
CA GLY A 250 0.21 -14.40 9.42
C GLY A 250 -1.20 -13.98 9.00
N GLN A 251 -1.61 -12.74 9.33
CA GLN A 251 -2.93 -12.20 9.00
C GLN A 251 -3.22 -12.19 7.50
N PHE A 252 -2.19 -12.06 6.65
CA PHE A 252 -2.33 -12.17 5.20
C PHE A 252 -2.89 -13.54 4.82
N PHE A 253 -2.27 -14.63 5.30
CA PHE A 253 -2.70 -15.99 4.98
C PHE A 253 -4.07 -16.33 5.56
N GLU A 254 -4.35 -15.89 6.78
CA GLU A 254 -5.67 -16.08 7.41
C GLU A 254 -6.78 -15.43 6.57
N CYS A 255 -6.56 -14.19 6.13
CA CYS A 255 -7.54 -13.45 5.33
C CYS A 255 -7.69 -14.01 3.91
N LEU A 256 -6.61 -14.47 3.27
CA LEU A 256 -6.71 -15.18 1.99
C LEU A 256 -7.61 -16.43 2.12
N ASN A 257 -7.39 -17.23 3.16
CA ASN A 257 -8.19 -18.43 3.43
C ASN A 257 -9.68 -18.09 3.63
N MET A 258 -9.99 -17.12 4.49
CA MET A 258 -11.38 -16.70 4.76
C MET A 258 -12.06 -16.13 3.51
N ALA A 259 -11.36 -15.27 2.77
CA ALA A 259 -11.89 -14.66 1.55
C ALA A 259 -12.20 -15.71 0.48
N ALA A 260 -11.33 -16.70 0.29
CA ALA A 260 -11.57 -17.82 -0.63
C ALA A 260 -12.75 -18.68 -0.18
N LEU A 261 -12.79 -19.07 1.10
CA LEU A 261 -13.85 -19.89 1.68
C LEU A 261 -15.24 -19.27 1.48
N TRP A 262 -15.36 -17.97 1.74
CA TRP A 262 -16.64 -17.25 1.66
C TRP A 262 -16.91 -16.64 0.28
N LYS A 263 -15.99 -16.79 -0.68
CA LYS A 263 -16.05 -16.14 -2.01
C LYS A 263 -16.32 -14.65 -1.89
N LEU A 264 -15.53 -13.95 -1.07
CA LEU A 264 -15.71 -12.53 -0.83
C LEU A 264 -15.41 -11.68 -2.09
N PRO A 265 -16.13 -10.57 -2.30
CA PRO A 265 -15.88 -9.63 -3.39
C PRO A 265 -14.69 -8.71 -3.05
N ILE A 266 -13.49 -9.27 -2.98
CA ILE A 266 -12.25 -8.56 -2.62
C ILE A 266 -11.14 -8.82 -3.62
N VAL A 267 -10.37 -7.78 -3.94
CA VAL A 267 -9.10 -7.89 -4.66
C VAL A 267 -7.97 -7.52 -3.71
N PHE A 268 -7.05 -8.45 -3.50
CA PHE A 268 -5.82 -8.22 -2.75
C PHE A 268 -4.75 -7.71 -3.70
N VAL A 269 -4.37 -6.44 -3.55
CA VAL A 269 -3.43 -5.75 -4.44
C VAL A 269 -2.10 -5.58 -3.71
N VAL A 270 -1.09 -6.32 -4.15
CA VAL A 270 0.26 -6.27 -3.60
C VAL A 270 1.09 -5.26 -4.38
N GLU A 271 1.52 -4.21 -3.71
CA GLU A 271 2.42 -3.19 -4.25
C GLU A 271 3.86 -3.63 -3.98
N ASN A 272 4.37 -4.51 -4.83
CA ASN A 272 5.73 -5.02 -4.68
C ASN A 272 6.72 -4.00 -5.24
N ASN A 273 7.21 -3.10 -4.38
CA ASN A 273 8.26 -2.14 -4.72
C ASN A 273 9.67 -2.66 -4.46
N LEU A 274 9.81 -3.98 -4.28
CA LEU A 274 11.03 -4.74 -4.03
C LEU A 274 11.69 -4.52 -2.67
N TRP A 275 11.12 -3.67 -1.79
CA TRP A 275 11.79 -3.23 -0.56
C TRP A 275 10.83 -2.95 0.62
N ALA A 276 10.94 -3.74 1.68
CA ALA A 276 10.34 -3.47 2.97
C ALA A 276 11.30 -2.67 3.87
N ILE A 277 11.17 -1.34 3.87
CA ILE A 277 12.15 -0.42 4.48
C ILE A 277 13.54 -0.65 3.87
N GLY A 278 14.43 -1.37 4.56
CA GLY A 278 15.77 -1.75 4.11
C GLY A 278 15.92 -3.24 3.81
N MET A 279 14.86 -4.03 3.93
CA MET A 279 14.87 -5.46 3.59
C MET A 279 14.47 -5.65 2.12
N SER A 280 15.40 -6.15 1.31
CA SER A 280 15.12 -6.52 -0.08
C SER A 280 14.13 -7.69 -0.14
N HIS A 281 13.18 -7.60 -1.07
CA HIS A 281 12.15 -8.62 -1.35
C HIS A 281 12.73 -10.02 -1.53
N LEU A 282 13.83 -10.14 -2.29
CA LEU A 282 14.51 -11.42 -2.56
C LEU A 282 15.13 -12.06 -1.31
N ARG A 283 15.22 -11.32 -0.20
CA ARG A 283 15.71 -11.78 1.10
C ARG A 283 14.61 -11.89 2.17
N ALA A 284 13.40 -11.45 1.85
CA ALA A 284 12.31 -11.33 2.81
C ALA A 284 11.44 -12.59 2.93
N THR A 285 11.48 -13.48 1.92
CA THR A 285 10.60 -14.65 1.86
C THR A 285 11.28 -15.82 1.12
N SER A 286 10.86 -17.05 1.42
CA SER A 286 11.42 -18.26 0.79
C SER A 286 10.98 -18.47 -0.66
N ASP A 287 9.82 -17.93 -1.02
CA ASP A 287 9.31 -17.89 -2.39
C ASP A 287 8.91 -16.44 -2.73
N PRO A 288 9.76 -15.71 -3.49
CA PRO A 288 9.56 -14.31 -3.82
C PRO A 288 8.36 -14.03 -4.72
N GLU A 289 7.81 -15.02 -5.42
CA GLU A 289 6.67 -14.79 -6.31
C GLU A 289 5.37 -14.82 -5.49
N ILE A 290 4.97 -13.64 -4.97
CA ILE A 290 3.84 -13.50 -4.03
C ILE A 290 2.53 -13.93 -4.67
N TRP A 291 2.33 -13.65 -5.95
CA TRP A 291 1.13 -14.07 -6.70
C TRP A 291 0.87 -15.59 -6.62
N LYS A 292 1.91 -16.43 -6.49
CA LYS A 292 1.78 -17.89 -6.35
C LYS A 292 1.13 -18.33 -5.04
N LYS A 293 1.08 -17.46 -4.03
CA LYS A 293 0.44 -17.74 -2.74
C LYS A 293 -1.09 -17.81 -2.87
N GLY A 294 -1.69 -17.14 -3.86
CA GLY A 294 -3.13 -17.18 -4.12
C GLY A 294 -3.64 -18.60 -4.47
N PRO A 295 -3.08 -19.27 -5.49
CA PRO A 295 -3.47 -20.62 -5.88
C PRO A 295 -3.47 -21.67 -4.75
N ALA A 296 -2.62 -21.50 -3.73
CA ALA A 296 -2.61 -22.39 -2.55
C ALA A 296 -3.93 -22.38 -1.76
N PHE A 297 -4.72 -21.30 -1.86
CA PHE A 297 -6.06 -21.16 -1.26
C PHE A 297 -7.19 -21.40 -2.27
N GLY A 298 -6.88 -21.77 -3.50
CA GLY A 298 -7.88 -21.93 -4.57
C GLY A 298 -8.40 -20.61 -5.15
N MET A 299 -7.68 -19.50 -4.97
CA MET A 299 -7.96 -18.22 -5.63
C MET A 299 -6.95 -17.93 -6.76
N PRO A 300 -7.32 -17.18 -7.81
CA PRO A 300 -6.37 -16.77 -8.83
C PRO A 300 -5.27 -15.86 -8.24
N GLY A 301 -4.05 -16.09 -8.71
CA GLY A 301 -2.89 -15.23 -8.48
C GLY A 301 -2.40 -14.66 -9.81
N VAL A 302 -2.18 -13.35 -9.89
CA VAL A 302 -1.74 -12.67 -11.12
C VAL A 302 -0.51 -11.82 -10.82
N HIS A 303 0.54 -11.95 -11.63
CA HIS A 303 1.67 -11.02 -11.63
C HIS A 303 1.48 -10.01 -12.76
N VAL A 304 1.70 -8.73 -12.47
CA VAL A 304 1.57 -7.65 -13.44
C VAL A 304 2.70 -6.65 -13.30
N ASP A 305 3.12 -6.10 -14.42
CA ASP A 305 4.04 -4.98 -14.48
C ASP A 305 3.35 -3.72 -13.93
N GLY A 306 3.62 -3.40 -12.66
CA GLY A 306 3.04 -2.27 -11.94
C GLY A 306 3.58 -0.90 -12.37
N MET A 307 4.50 -0.85 -13.33
CA MET A 307 4.95 0.39 -13.98
C MET A 307 4.17 0.70 -15.27
N ASP A 308 3.21 -0.15 -15.66
CA ASP A 308 2.41 -0.01 -16.88
C ASP A 308 0.91 0.03 -16.53
N VAL A 309 0.34 1.24 -16.51
CA VAL A 309 -1.06 1.47 -16.12
C VAL A 309 -2.05 0.72 -17.01
N LEU A 310 -1.73 0.45 -18.27
CA LEU A 310 -2.64 -0.26 -19.19
C LEU A 310 -2.74 -1.74 -18.81
N LYS A 311 -1.61 -2.38 -18.49
CA LYS A 311 -1.58 -3.76 -17.99
C LYS A 311 -2.23 -3.89 -16.63
N VAL A 312 -1.94 -2.96 -15.70
CA VAL A 312 -2.60 -2.92 -14.39
C VAL A 312 -4.10 -2.81 -14.56
N ARG A 313 -4.58 -1.88 -15.41
CA ARG A 313 -6.01 -1.66 -15.66
C ARG A 313 -6.68 -2.88 -16.29
N GLU A 314 -6.01 -3.59 -17.19
CA GLU A 314 -6.52 -4.84 -17.77
C GLU A 314 -6.77 -5.90 -16.68
N VAL A 315 -5.77 -6.14 -15.83
CA VAL A 315 -5.89 -7.09 -14.70
C VAL A 315 -6.95 -6.64 -13.71
N ALA A 316 -7.01 -5.35 -13.41
CA ALA A 316 -7.98 -4.77 -12.50
C ALA A 316 -9.43 -4.93 -13.03
N LYS A 317 -9.68 -4.72 -14.33
CA LYS A 317 -10.99 -4.91 -14.97
C LYS A 317 -11.51 -6.34 -14.72
N GLU A 318 -10.68 -7.37 -14.92
CA GLU A 318 -11.11 -8.75 -14.67
C GLU A 318 -11.20 -9.06 -13.17
N ALA A 319 -10.22 -8.66 -12.35
CA ALA A 319 -10.24 -8.96 -10.91
C ALA A 319 -11.45 -8.33 -10.20
N ILE A 320 -11.76 -7.07 -10.50
CA ILE A 320 -12.94 -6.36 -9.98
C ILE A 320 -14.21 -6.99 -10.55
N GLY A 321 -14.25 -7.30 -11.86
CA GLY A 321 -15.39 -7.96 -12.49
C GLY A 321 -15.70 -9.31 -11.84
N ARG A 322 -14.69 -10.14 -11.61
CA ARG A 322 -14.79 -11.44 -10.93
C ARG A 322 -15.35 -11.30 -9.51
N ALA A 323 -14.81 -10.38 -8.72
CA ALA A 323 -15.29 -10.09 -7.38
C ALA A 323 -16.78 -9.69 -7.40
N ARG A 324 -17.16 -8.77 -8.31
CA ARG A 324 -18.52 -8.26 -8.48
C ARG A 324 -19.52 -9.36 -8.86
N ARG A 325 -19.12 -10.29 -9.73
CA ARG A 325 -19.88 -11.48 -10.15
C ARG A 325 -20.00 -12.56 -9.05
N GLY A 326 -19.36 -12.38 -7.89
CA GLY A 326 -19.43 -13.32 -6.77
C GLY A 326 -18.58 -14.59 -6.99
N GLU A 327 -17.60 -14.52 -7.87
CA GLU A 327 -16.71 -15.64 -8.19
C GLU A 327 -15.53 -15.76 -7.19
N GLY A 328 -15.49 -14.88 -6.19
CA GLY A 328 -14.51 -14.87 -5.11
C GLY A 328 -13.31 -13.97 -5.36
N PRO A 329 -12.29 -14.04 -4.49
CA PRO A 329 -11.19 -13.11 -4.48
C PRO A 329 -10.15 -13.36 -5.57
N THR A 330 -9.29 -12.37 -5.78
CA THR A 330 -8.08 -12.45 -6.61
C THR A 330 -6.90 -11.85 -5.85
N LEU A 331 -5.74 -12.48 -5.92
CA LEU A 331 -4.46 -11.91 -5.49
C LEU A 331 -3.71 -11.35 -6.70
N VAL A 332 -3.40 -10.07 -6.71
CA VAL A 332 -2.65 -9.41 -7.78
C VAL A 332 -1.35 -8.86 -7.22
N GLU A 333 -0.21 -9.29 -7.75
CA GLU A 333 1.10 -8.74 -7.46
C GLU A 333 1.52 -7.76 -8.55
N CYS A 334 1.52 -6.48 -8.20
CA CYS A 334 2.02 -5.40 -9.03
C CYS A 334 3.49 -5.15 -8.71
N GLU A 335 4.39 -5.58 -9.59
CA GLU A 335 5.81 -5.23 -9.48
C GLU A 335 5.99 -3.77 -9.90
N THR A 336 6.25 -2.91 -8.93
CA THR A 336 6.37 -1.46 -9.11
C THR A 336 7.65 -0.97 -8.43
N TYR A 337 7.82 0.34 -8.26
CA TYR A 337 8.99 0.89 -7.60
C TYR A 337 8.72 2.23 -6.96
N ARG A 338 9.16 2.40 -5.71
CA ARG A 338 9.15 3.72 -5.04
C ARG A 338 10.42 4.49 -5.40
N PHE A 339 10.29 5.71 -5.90
CA PHE A 339 11.44 6.50 -6.35
C PHE A 339 12.20 7.18 -5.20
N ARG A 340 11.54 7.44 -4.06
CA ARG A 340 12.20 7.90 -2.84
C ARG A 340 12.44 6.76 -1.86
N GLY A 341 13.14 7.05 -0.76
CA GLY A 341 13.32 6.13 0.36
C GLY A 341 12.00 5.67 0.96
N HIS A 342 12.07 4.84 2.00
CA HIS A 342 10.86 4.35 2.67
C HIS A 342 9.94 5.49 3.13
N SER A 343 10.53 6.47 3.81
CA SER A 343 9.93 7.73 4.25
C SER A 343 10.89 8.89 3.93
N LEU A 344 10.46 10.14 4.12
CA LEU A 344 11.36 11.30 3.98
C LEU A 344 12.51 11.36 4.99
N ALA A 345 12.48 10.51 6.03
CA ALA A 345 13.57 10.34 6.99
C ALA A 345 14.59 9.26 6.57
N ASP A 346 14.27 8.44 5.56
CA ASP A 346 15.15 7.37 5.05
C ASP A 346 16.06 7.92 3.93
N PRO A 347 17.39 7.94 4.11
CA PRO A 347 18.33 8.47 3.13
C PRO A 347 18.49 7.58 1.88
N ASP A 348 17.90 6.38 1.87
CA ASP A 348 17.86 5.50 0.71
C ASP A 348 19.23 4.98 0.22
N GLU A 349 20.10 4.64 1.17
CA GLU A 349 21.48 4.23 0.91
C GLU A 349 21.64 2.73 0.58
N LEU A 350 20.62 1.91 0.87
CA LEU A 350 20.70 0.45 0.76
C LEU A 350 20.43 -0.09 -0.65
N ARG A 351 19.87 0.74 -1.54
CA ARG A 351 19.46 0.33 -2.88
C ARG A 351 20.51 0.68 -3.92
N ASP A 352 20.80 -0.27 -4.82
CA ASP A 352 21.74 -0.09 -5.91
C ASP A 352 21.31 1.10 -6.81
N PRO A 353 22.17 2.11 -7.03
CA PRO A 353 21.91 3.19 -7.96
C PRO A 353 21.51 2.72 -9.37
N ALA A 354 22.05 1.60 -9.85
CA ALA A 354 21.69 1.04 -11.16
C ALA A 354 20.24 0.51 -11.18
N GLU A 355 19.77 -0.10 -10.08
CA GLU A 355 18.38 -0.51 -9.93
C GLU A 355 17.44 0.71 -9.95
N LYS A 356 17.79 1.77 -9.20
CA LYS A 356 17.04 3.02 -9.18
C LYS A 356 16.94 3.65 -10.57
N ALA A 357 18.07 3.74 -11.29
CA ALA A 357 18.09 4.29 -12.65
C ALA A 357 17.27 3.45 -13.64
N ARG A 358 17.26 2.12 -13.49
CA ARG A 358 16.45 1.21 -14.32
C ARG A 358 14.95 1.43 -14.14
N TYR A 359 14.46 1.65 -12.93
CA TYR A 359 13.04 1.95 -12.72
C TYR A 359 12.68 3.40 -13.06
N ALA A 360 13.58 4.36 -12.83
CA ALA A 360 13.36 5.74 -13.24
C ALA A 360 13.16 5.88 -14.76
N SER A 361 13.87 5.09 -15.59
CA SER A 361 13.66 5.08 -17.04
C SER A 361 12.35 4.41 -17.48
N ARG A 362 11.63 3.78 -16.55
CA ARG A 362 10.33 3.14 -16.74
C ARG A 362 9.19 3.89 -16.06
N ASP A 363 9.32 5.21 -15.86
CA ASP A 363 8.30 6.04 -15.21
C ASP A 363 6.90 5.83 -15.85
N PRO A 364 5.88 5.44 -15.07
CA PRO A 364 4.54 5.12 -15.58
C PRO A 364 3.87 6.30 -16.30
N ILE A 365 4.11 7.53 -15.86
CA ILE A 365 3.52 8.74 -16.45
C ILE A 365 4.11 8.98 -17.84
N SER A 366 5.43 8.88 -17.94
CA SER A 366 6.15 9.03 -19.21
C SER A 366 5.77 7.92 -20.20
N ALA A 367 5.59 6.69 -19.70
CA ALA A 367 5.16 5.55 -20.52
C ALA A 367 3.74 5.75 -21.08
N LEU A 368 2.78 6.17 -20.26
CA LEU A 368 1.41 6.45 -20.73
C LEU A 368 1.40 7.61 -21.74
N LYS A 369 2.11 8.71 -21.44
CA LYS A 369 2.22 9.87 -22.34
C LYS A 369 2.74 9.46 -23.72
N LYS A 370 3.79 8.65 -23.76
CA LYS A 370 4.34 8.11 -25.01
C LYS A 370 3.30 7.27 -25.76
N TYR A 371 2.62 6.36 -25.06
CA TYR A 371 1.56 5.54 -25.65
C TYR A 371 0.44 6.38 -26.26
N MET A 372 -0.02 7.43 -25.55
CA MET A 372 -1.08 8.30 -26.03
C MET A 372 -0.68 9.06 -27.30
N PHE A 373 0.57 9.54 -27.40
CA PHE A 373 1.06 10.18 -28.62
C PHE A 373 1.21 9.19 -29.79
N GLU A 374 1.78 8.01 -29.56
CA GLU A 374 1.95 6.99 -30.59
C GLU A 374 0.62 6.50 -31.18
N ASN A 375 -0.47 6.57 -30.40
CA ASN A 375 -1.81 6.16 -30.80
C ASN A 375 -2.75 7.34 -31.13
N ASN A 376 -2.24 8.57 -31.21
CA ASN A 376 -3.03 9.78 -31.48
C ASN A 376 -4.24 9.96 -30.52
N LEU A 377 -4.05 9.60 -29.24
CA LEU A 377 -5.07 9.71 -28.19
C LEU A 377 -5.02 11.04 -27.44
N ALA A 378 -3.97 11.85 -27.60
CA ALA A 378 -3.93 13.21 -27.07
C ALA A 378 -2.88 14.04 -27.82
N SER A 379 -3.07 15.35 -27.81
CA SER A 379 -2.09 16.34 -28.25
C SER A 379 -1.19 16.79 -27.09
N GLU A 380 -0.03 17.35 -27.44
CA GLU A 380 0.86 17.95 -26.43
C GLU A 380 0.19 19.11 -25.68
N ALA A 381 -0.70 19.85 -26.35
CA ALA A 381 -1.43 20.97 -25.74
C ALA A 381 -2.42 20.49 -24.66
N GLU A 382 -3.13 19.38 -24.89
CA GLU A 382 -4.05 18.79 -23.91
C GLU A 382 -3.30 18.30 -22.67
N LEU A 383 -2.20 17.56 -22.84
CA LEU A 383 -1.43 17.07 -21.70
C LEU A 383 -0.78 18.22 -20.91
N LYS A 384 -0.27 19.26 -21.58
CA LYS A 384 0.24 20.46 -20.90
C LYS A 384 -0.84 21.22 -20.15
N ALA A 385 -2.07 21.23 -20.65
CA ALA A 385 -3.20 21.84 -19.95
C ALA A 385 -3.54 21.08 -18.67
N ILE A 386 -3.47 19.74 -18.70
CA ILE A 386 -3.60 18.91 -17.49
C ILE A 386 -2.46 19.19 -16.51
N ASP A 387 -1.20 19.17 -16.98
CA ASP A 387 -0.04 19.46 -16.12
C ASP A 387 -0.21 20.80 -15.39
N LYS A 388 -0.57 21.86 -16.12
CA LYS A 388 -0.82 23.19 -15.55
C LYS A 388 -1.99 23.21 -14.55
N LYS A 389 -3.10 22.55 -14.88
CA LYS A 389 -4.27 22.45 -13.99
C LYS A 389 -3.90 21.78 -12.66
N ILE A 390 -3.09 20.72 -12.71
CA ILE A 390 -2.65 20.01 -11.52
C ILE A 390 -1.69 20.86 -10.70
N ASP A 391 -0.76 21.57 -11.33
CA ASP A 391 0.14 22.49 -10.62
C ASP A 391 -0.66 23.56 -9.85
N GLU A 392 -1.63 24.21 -10.50
CA GLU A 392 -2.53 25.20 -9.86
C GLU A 392 -3.33 24.58 -8.70
N LEU A 393 -3.84 23.35 -8.87
CA LEU A 393 -4.61 22.63 -7.84
C LEU A 393 -3.75 22.28 -6.63
N VAL A 394 -2.50 21.86 -6.83
CA VAL A 394 -1.58 21.49 -5.75
C VAL A 394 -1.10 22.74 -5.00
N GLU A 395 -0.81 23.84 -5.70
CA GLU A 395 -0.49 25.13 -5.08
C GLU A 395 -1.65 25.64 -4.23
N ASP A 396 -2.87 25.60 -4.76
CA ASP A 396 -4.10 25.95 -4.05
C ASP A 396 -4.32 25.09 -2.79
N ALA A 397 -4.03 23.78 -2.86
CA ALA A 397 -4.11 22.90 -1.71
C ALA A 397 -3.11 23.27 -0.59
N VAL A 398 -1.91 23.71 -0.96
CA VAL A 398 -0.90 24.20 0.00
C VAL A 398 -1.31 25.52 0.63
N GLU A 399 -1.76 26.49 -0.16
CA GLU A 399 -2.23 27.79 0.34
C GLU A 399 -3.40 27.61 1.31
N PHE A 400 -4.40 26.83 0.91
CA PHE A 400 -5.55 26.51 1.75
C PHE A 400 -5.14 25.82 3.06
N ALA A 401 -4.21 24.86 3.01
CA ALA A 401 -3.73 24.19 4.21
C ALA A 401 -2.93 25.14 5.13
N ASP A 402 -2.16 26.07 4.57
CA ASP A 402 -1.39 27.03 5.37
C ASP A 402 -2.30 27.98 6.13
N GLU A 403 -3.32 28.50 5.46
CA GLU A 403 -4.34 29.41 6.02
C GLU A 403 -5.34 28.72 6.96
N SER A 404 -5.48 27.39 6.85
CA SER A 404 -6.42 26.63 7.67
C SER A 404 -6.07 26.67 9.16
N PRO A 405 -7.06 26.68 10.06
CA PRO A 405 -6.81 26.72 11.49
C PRO A 405 -6.25 25.39 12.02
N LEU A 406 -5.37 25.50 13.03
CA LEU A 406 -4.95 24.36 13.82
C LEU A 406 -6.15 23.81 14.63
N PRO A 407 -6.20 22.49 14.92
CA PRO A 407 -7.17 21.92 15.84
C PRO A 407 -7.11 22.60 17.22
N ALA A 408 -8.27 22.96 17.77
CA ALA A 408 -8.34 23.49 19.12
C ALA A 408 -7.99 22.40 20.15
N ARG A 409 -7.48 22.78 21.33
CA ARG A 409 -7.13 21.82 22.40
C ARG A 409 -8.30 20.94 22.82
N SER A 410 -9.54 21.44 22.75
CA SER A 410 -10.76 20.68 23.05
C SER A 410 -10.93 19.45 22.14
N GLN A 411 -10.42 19.53 20.90
CA GLN A 411 -10.52 18.44 19.92
C GLN A 411 -9.69 17.20 20.34
N LEU A 412 -8.72 17.34 21.24
CA LEU A 412 -7.82 16.25 21.64
C LEU A 412 -8.55 14.99 22.14
N LEU A 413 -9.69 15.16 22.83
CA LEU A 413 -10.48 14.05 23.36
C LEU A 413 -11.74 13.74 22.53
N GLU A 414 -11.97 14.47 21.44
CA GLU A 414 -13.07 14.16 20.54
C GLU A 414 -12.79 12.82 19.83
N ASN A 415 -13.86 12.06 19.58
CA ASN A 415 -13.84 10.80 18.84
C ASN A 415 -13.04 9.64 19.47
N VAL A 416 -12.60 9.76 20.73
CA VAL A 416 -12.09 8.60 21.50
C VAL A 416 -13.17 7.52 21.63
N PHE A 417 -14.43 7.94 21.79
CA PHE A 417 -15.61 7.09 21.70
C PHE A 417 -16.66 7.77 20.82
N ALA A 418 -17.44 6.98 20.08
CA ALA A 418 -18.57 7.48 19.29
C ALA A 418 -19.69 8.07 20.18
N ASP A 419 -19.86 7.53 21.38
CA ASP A 419 -20.70 8.10 22.44
C ASP A 419 -19.81 8.53 23.63
N PRO A 420 -19.52 9.83 23.78
CA PRO A 420 -18.64 10.33 24.83
C PRO A 420 -19.26 10.25 26.23
N ARG A 421 -20.55 9.89 26.37
CA ARG A 421 -21.20 9.75 27.69
C ARG A 421 -20.58 8.63 28.54
N GLY A 422 -19.99 7.62 27.91
CA GLY A 422 -19.32 6.52 28.61
C GLY A 422 -17.88 6.83 29.04
N PHE A 423 -17.25 7.84 28.43
CA PHE A 423 -15.85 8.17 28.68
C PHE A 423 -15.62 9.66 28.44
N GLY A 424 -15.23 10.37 29.49
CA GLY A 424 -14.84 11.76 29.33
C GLY A 424 -16.00 12.75 29.31
N ILE A 425 -17.24 12.36 29.61
CA ILE A 425 -18.28 13.30 30.05
C ILE A 425 -18.57 13.06 31.54
N GLY A 426 -18.51 14.12 32.34
CA GLY A 426 -18.86 14.09 33.76
C GLY A 426 -20.36 13.91 33.97
N PRO A 427 -20.82 13.58 35.19
CA PRO A 427 -22.25 13.51 35.52
C PRO A 427 -23.02 14.82 35.24
N ASP A 428 -22.30 15.93 35.10
CA ASP A 428 -22.79 17.28 34.78
C ASP A 428 -22.91 17.55 33.27
N GLY A 429 -22.60 16.58 32.41
CA GLY A 429 -22.68 16.71 30.96
C GLY A 429 -21.50 17.46 30.32
N ARG A 430 -20.49 17.87 31.10
CA ARG A 430 -19.28 18.54 30.58
C ARG A 430 -18.19 17.53 30.25
N TYR A 431 -17.31 17.90 29.31
CA TYR A 431 -16.15 17.06 29.06
C TYR A 431 -15.23 17.04 30.28
N ARG A 432 -14.75 15.86 30.69
CA ARG A 432 -13.80 15.72 31.79
C ARG A 432 -12.50 16.47 31.52
N CYS A 433 -12.09 16.73 30.27
CA CYS A 433 -10.94 17.61 30.01
C CYS A 433 -11.14 19.06 30.46
N GLU A 434 -12.37 19.50 30.68
CA GLU A 434 -12.69 20.80 31.25
C GLU A 434 -12.63 20.79 32.78
N ASP A 435 -12.56 19.61 33.42
CA ASP A 435 -12.28 19.49 34.85
C ASP A 435 -10.81 19.89 35.09
N PRO A 436 -10.54 20.95 35.88
CA PRO A 436 -9.18 21.39 36.18
C PRO A 436 -8.29 20.29 36.77
N LYS A 437 -8.89 19.25 37.37
CA LYS A 437 -8.18 18.11 37.98
C LYS A 437 -7.95 16.95 37.03
N PHE A 438 -8.49 16.97 35.80
CA PHE A 438 -8.37 15.86 34.87
C PHE A 438 -6.93 15.58 34.45
N THR A 439 -6.08 16.61 34.43
CA THR A 439 -4.64 16.48 34.17
C THR A 439 -3.83 16.11 35.41
N GLU A 440 -4.44 16.00 36.61
CA GLU A 440 -3.73 15.69 37.86
C GLU A 440 -3.43 14.18 38.03
N GLY A 441 -3.88 13.33 37.11
CA GLY A 441 -3.43 11.93 36.95
C GLY A 441 -4.07 11.32 35.70
N THR A 442 -3.34 10.77 34.72
CA THR A 442 -2.52 9.54 34.84
C THR A 442 -1.32 9.45 33.88
N ALA A 443 -0.88 10.54 33.24
CA ALA A 443 0.36 10.54 32.48
C ALA A 443 1.12 11.84 32.75
N GLN A 444 2.26 11.73 33.44
CA GLN A 444 3.29 12.76 33.33
C GLN A 444 3.80 12.72 31.90
N VAL A 445 3.52 13.76 31.13
CA VAL A 445 4.18 14.05 29.85
C VAL A 445 5.25 15.10 30.10
#